data_AF-A0A7Y3LN54-F1
#
_entry.id   AF-A0A7Y3LN54-F1
#
_cell.length_a   1.000
_cell.length_b   1.000
_cell.length_c   1.000
_cell.angle_alpha   90.00
_cell.angle_beta   90.00
_cell.angle_gamma   90.00
#
_symmetry.space_group_name_H-M   'P 1'
#
loop_
_entity.id
_entity.type
_entity.pdbx_description
1 polymer ?
#
loop_
_entity_poly.entity_id
_entity_poly.type
_entity_poly.pdbx_seq_one_letter_code
_entity_poly.pdbx_strand_id
1 'polypeptide(L)'
;MAWSVVGVVLMVWALRLFGTVSVFSFLDIAVIILGVAGLGIVCSSWVHWKNDENVWRYIGYISLFLIIGAFILWCFGQIYAAPAYGTDEAAFDQYAALLASHWHNPYLASMAPSFDLYRVSPNGYTFLLNGSVVDKLSYPALSFELYLPLLWLGIHFQGAVIANIAAWVVTTVLMFWMLPRNLRPYVLIVASFSVYIAYAVGGVTDALFLPFLLIAAYQWDRFGSGDKYKSIPTKIKWKWLGPLFLGFAMAVKQNSWPIAGLIPICLVIESLHDGRSYREGITRGLKYFAIALGGFLLPNIPYIIAAPSAW
;
A
#
# COMPACT_ATOMS: atom_id res chain seq x y z
N MET A 1 -4.20 -13.82 -23.89
CA MET A 1 -3.95 -14.70 -22.72
C MET A 1 -4.06 -13.97 -21.38
N ALA A 2 -3.29 -12.91 -21.08
CA ALA A 2 -3.37 -12.24 -19.77
C ALA A 2 -4.77 -11.68 -19.43
N TRP A 3 -5.47 -11.10 -20.43
CA TRP A 3 -6.86 -10.65 -20.25
C TRP A 3 -7.85 -11.77 -19.94
N SER A 4 -7.63 -12.98 -20.48
CA SER A 4 -8.45 -14.15 -20.15
C SER A 4 -8.35 -14.47 -18.65
N VAL A 5 -7.15 -14.34 -18.07
CA VAL A 5 -6.93 -14.52 -16.63
C VAL A 5 -7.61 -13.42 -15.82
N VAL A 6 -7.60 -12.17 -16.29
CA VAL A 6 -8.37 -11.08 -15.64
C VAL A 6 -9.87 -11.40 -15.62
N GLY A 7 -10.41 -11.95 -16.71
CA GLY A 7 -11.81 -12.39 -16.76
C GLY A 7 -12.11 -13.49 -15.73
N VAL A 8 -11.22 -14.49 -15.61
CA VAL A 8 -11.32 -15.52 -14.56
C VAL A 8 -11.23 -14.91 -13.16
N VAL A 9 -10.35 -13.93 -12.93
CA VAL A 9 -10.23 -13.22 -11.64
C VAL A 9 -11.55 -12.54 -11.26
N LEU A 10 -12.25 -11.88 -12.20
CA LEU A 10 -13.57 -11.30 -11.93
C LEU A 10 -14.61 -12.36 -11.57
N MET A 11 -14.58 -13.52 -12.24
CA MET A 11 -15.46 -14.65 -11.88
C MET A 11 -15.14 -15.19 -10.49
N VAL A 12 -13.87 -15.27 -10.11
CA VAL A 12 -13.44 -15.65 -8.75
C VAL A 12 -13.93 -14.63 -7.71
N TRP A 13 -13.88 -13.34 -8.02
CA TRP A 13 -14.47 -12.30 -7.18
C TRP A 13 -15.99 -12.46 -7.02
N ALA A 14 -16.71 -12.78 -8.10
CA ALA A 14 -18.14 -13.07 -8.05
C ALA A 14 -18.43 -14.25 -7.08
N LEU A 15 -17.66 -15.34 -7.18
CA LEU A 15 -17.80 -16.50 -6.29
C LEU A 15 -17.48 -16.16 -4.82
N ARG A 16 -16.50 -15.30 -4.56
CA ARG A 16 -16.17 -14.84 -3.19
C ARG A 16 -17.33 -14.04 -2.59
N LEU A 17 -17.91 -13.12 -3.34
CA LEU A 17 -19.04 -12.30 -2.89
C LEU A 17 -20.32 -13.12 -2.76
N PHE A 18 -20.50 -14.17 -3.57
CA PHE A 18 -21.63 -15.09 -3.46
C PHE A 18 -21.74 -15.71 -2.07
N GLY A 19 -20.60 -15.97 -1.40
CA GLY A 19 -20.60 -16.47 -0.02
C GLY A 19 -21.27 -15.55 1.00
N THR A 20 -21.47 -14.27 0.68
CA THR A 20 -22.04 -13.26 1.59
C THR A 20 -23.45 -12.79 1.22
N VAL A 21 -24.04 -13.26 0.12
CA VAL A 21 -25.34 -12.77 -0.38
C VAL A 21 -26.52 -13.15 0.51
N SER A 22 -26.40 -14.24 1.27
CA SER A 22 -27.42 -14.65 2.26
C SER A 22 -27.57 -13.63 3.39
N VAL A 23 -26.52 -12.87 3.68
CA VAL A 23 -26.51 -11.78 4.67
C VAL A 23 -26.80 -10.43 3.99
N PHE A 24 -26.26 -10.21 2.80
CA PHE A 24 -26.35 -8.95 2.05
C PHE A 24 -26.88 -9.19 0.64
N SER A 25 -28.20 -9.34 0.49
CA SER A 25 -28.83 -9.69 -0.80
C SER A 25 -28.57 -8.67 -1.92
N PHE A 26 -28.32 -7.39 -1.58
CA PHE A 26 -27.95 -6.39 -2.58
C PHE A 26 -26.65 -6.74 -3.34
N LEU A 27 -25.80 -7.62 -2.78
CA LEU A 27 -24.57 -8.09 -3.43
C LEU A 27 -24.86 -9.04 -4.62
N ASP A 28 -26.06 -9.60 -4.76
CA ASP A 28 -26.43 -10.44 -5.90
C ASP A 28 -26.20 -9.72 -7.24
N ILE A 29 -26.51 -8.42 -7.29
CA ILE A 29 -26.29 -7.57 -8.47
C ILE A 29 -24.78 -7.52 -8.80
N ALA A 30 -23.93 -7.31 -7.79
CA ALA A 30 -22.48 -7.27 -7.98
C ALA A 30 -21.93 -8.63 -8.46
N VAL A 31 -22.42 -9.74 -7.89
CA VAL A 31 -22.04 -11.10 -8.30
C VAL A 31 -22.37 -11.33 -9.78
N ILE A 32 -23.58 -10.98 -10.22
CA ILE A 32 -24.01 -11.12 -11.62
C ILE A 32 -23.14 -10.25 -12.55
N ILE A 33 -22.94 -8.97 -12.20
CA ILE A 33 -22.13 -8.04 -13.00
C ILE A 33 -20.70 -8.58 -13.16
N LEU A 34 -20.06 -9.01 -12.07
CA LEU A 34 -18.69 -9.53 -12.09
C LEU A 34 -18.59 -10.82 -12.90
N GLY A 35 -19.55 -11.74 -12.74
CA GLY A 35 -19.60 -13.00 -13.47
C GLY A 35 -19.77 -12.80 -14.98
N VAL A 36 -20.73 -11.96 -15.39
CA VAL A 36 -20.99 -11.65 -16.80
C VAL A 36 -19.83 -10.87 -17.42
N ALA A 37 -19.29 -9.86 -16.72
CA ALA A 37 -18.13 -9.12 -17.20
C ALA A 37 -16.89 -10.02 -17.34
N GLY A 38 -16.66 -10.88 -16.36
CA GLY A 38 -15.56 -11.85 -16.38
C GLY A 38 -15.66 -12.81 -17.57
N LEU A 39 -16.83 -13.43 -17.78
CA LEU A 39 -17.08 -14.30 -18.93
C LEU A 39 -16.93 -13.55 -20.26
N GLY A 40 -17.48 -12.33 -20.35
CA GLY A 40 -17.36 -11.48 -21.53
C GLY A 40 -15.91 -11.15 -21.89
N ILE A 41 -15.07 -10.86 -20.89
CA ILE A 41 -13.63 -10.62 -21.08
C ILE A 41 -12.91 -11.90 -21.52
N VAL A 42 -13.23 -13.05 -20.92
CA VAL A 42 -12.69 -14.35 -21.37
C VAL A 42 -13.03 -14.55 -22.84
N CYS A 43 -14.31 -14.57 -23.21
CA CYS A 43 -14.73 -14.79 -24.59
C CYS A 43 -14.08 -13.78 -25.56
N SER A 44 -14.11 -12.48 -25.23
CA SER A 44 -13.53 -11.42 -26.07
C SER A 44 -12.01 -11.54 -26.25
N SER A 45 -11.31 -12.14 -25.29
CA SER A 45 -9.85 -12.35 -25.38
C SER A 45 -9.43 -13.47 -26.33
N TRP A 46 -10.36 -14.34 -26.73
CA TRP A 46 -10.14 -15.45 -27.66
C TRP A 46 -10.73 -15.19 -29.05
N VAL A 47 -11.67 -14.26 -29.18
CA VAL A 47 -12.15 -13.81 -30.49
C VAL A 47 -11.06 -12.92 -31.10
N HIS A 48 -10.67 -13.20 -32.35
CA HIS A 48 -9.79 -12.34 -33.15
C HIS A 48 -10.51 -11.03 -33.52
N TRP A 49 -10.85 -10.22 -32.53
CA TRP A 49 -11.25 -8.84 -32.76
C TRP A 49 -10.07 -8.13 -33.40
N LYS A 50 -10.31 -7.30 -34.43
CA LYS A 50 -9.33 -6.28 -34.84
C LYS A 50 -8.84 -5.60 -33.56
N ASN A 51 -7.53 -5.60 -33.33
CA ASN A 51 -6.86 -5.07 -32.13
C ASN A 51 -7.12 -3.56 -31.97
N ASP A 52 -8.35 -3.17 -31.62
CA ASP A 52 -8.69 -1.81 -31.29
C ASP A 52 -8.15 -1.52 -29.89
N GLU A 53 -7.04 -0.80 -29.84
CA GLU A 53 -6.38 -0.41 -28.60
C GLU A 53 -7.32 0.37 -27.67
N ASN A 54 -8.32 1.08 -28.19
CA ASN A 54 -9.26 1.82 -27.37
C ASN A 54 -10.19 0.89 -26.61
N VAL A 55 -10.69 -0.17 -27.26
CA VAL A 55 -11.56 -1.17 -26.62
C VAL A 55 -10.84 -1.82 -25.44
N TRP A 56 -9.62 -2.30 -25.64
CA TRP A 56 -8.82 -2.92 -24.56
C TRP A 56 -8.43 -1.93 -23.46
N ARG A 57 -8.26 -0.65 -23.80
CA ARG A 57 -8.06 0.41 -22.81
C ARG A 57 -9.30 0.57 -21.92
N TYR A 58 -10.50 0.62 -22.50
CA TYR A 58 -11.75 0.71 -21.72
C TYR A 58 -12.00 -0.54 -20.90
N ILE A 59 -11.79 -1.73 -21.47
CA ILE A 59 -11.85 -3.01 -20.74
C ILE A 59 -10.93 -2.96 -19.52
N GLY A 60 -9.71 -2.43 -19.67
CA GLY A 60 -8.79 -2.30 -18.54
C GLY A 60 -9.29 -1.39 -17.44
N TYR A 61 -9.84 -0.22 -17.76
CA TYR A 61 -10.39 0.69 -16.75
C TYR A 61 -11.64 0.13 -16.07
N ILE A 62 -12.53 -0.50 -16.84
CA ILE A 62 -13.72 -1.17 -16.30
C ILE A 62 -13.29 -2.31 -15.37
N SER A 63 -12.35 -3.15 -15.80
CA SER A 63 -11.84 -4.26 -14.98
C SER A 63 -11.20 -3.78 -13.68
N LEU A 64 -10.42 -2.69 -13.73
CA LEU A 64 -9.85 -2.06 -12.55
C LEU A 64 -10.94 -1.63 -11.57
N PHE A 65 -11.96 -0.91 -12.07
CA PHE A 65 -13.08 -0.44 -11.24
C PHE A 65 -13.86 -1.62 -10.62
N LEU A 66 -14.15 -2.64 -11.41
CA LEU A 66 -14.86 -3.84 -10.95
C LEU A 66 -14.06 -4.61 -9.89
N ILE A 67 -12.75 -4.78 -10.07
CA ILE A 67 -11.89 -5.47 -9.09
C ILE A 67 -11.79 -4.67 -7.79
N ILE A 68 -11.58 -3.36 -7.86
CA ILE A 68 -11.54 -2.50 -6.67
C ILE A 68 -12.89 -2.53 -5.94
N GLY A 69 -14.00 -2.42 -6.67
CA GLY A 69 -15.34 -2.51 -6.11
C GLY A 69 -15.59 -3.87 -5.43
N ALA A 70 -15.23 -4.96 -6.09
CA ALA A 70 -15.36 -6.31 -5.53
C ALA A 70 -14.50 -6.50 -4.27
N PHE A 71 -13.26 -6.00 -4.28
CA PHE A 71 -12.38 -6.01 -3.12
C PHE A 71 -12.98 -5.25 -1.94
N ILE A 72 -13.46 -4.02 -2.15
CA ILE A 72 -14.07 -3.19 -1.10
C ILE A 72 -15.33 -3.87 -0.52
N LEU A 73 -16.22 -4.39 -1.39
CA LEU A 73 -17.43 -5.09 -0.95
C LEU A 73 -17.11 -6.37 -0.17
N TRP A 74 -16.08 -7.10 -0.60
CA TRP A 74 -15.64 -8.29 0.11
C TRP A 74 -15.04 -7.94 1.48
N CYS A 75 -14.18 -6.91 1.55
CA CYS A 75 -13.63 -6.41 2.80
C CYS A 75 -14.73 -5.94 3.77
N PHE A 76 -15.76 -5.26 3.27
CA PHE A 76 -16.93 -4.90 4.06
C PHE A 76 -17.59 -6.13 4.70
N GLY A 77 -17.81 -7.19 3.91
CA GLY A 77 -18.36 -8.45 4.42
C GLY A 77 -17.46 -9.11 5.47
N GLN A 78 -16.13 -9.09 5.28
CA GLN A 78 -15.17 -9.64 6.25
C GLN A 78 -15.16 -8.86 7.57
N ILE A 79 -15.11 -7.53 7.51
CA ILE A 79 -15.13 -6.67 8.71
C ILE A 79 -16.45 -6.84 9.48
N TYR A 80 -17.57 -6.96 8.77
CA TYR A 80 -18.86 -7.21 9.39
C TYR A 80 -18.91 -8.57 10.11
N ALA A 81 -18.40 -9.63 9.47
CA ALA A 81 -18.41 -10.98 10.03
C ALA A 81 -17.44 -11.15 11.20
N ALA A 82 -16.28 -10.47 11.15
CA ALA A 82 -15.22 -10.54 12.14
C ALA A 82 -14.72 -9.13 12.49
N PRO A 83 -15.43 -8.39 13.36
CA PRO A 83 -15.12 -6.99 13.68
C PRO A 83 -13.94 -6.80 14.63
N ALA A 84 -13.28 -7.89 15.05
CA ALA A 84 -12.06 -7.84 15.85
C ALA A 84 -10.84 -7.54 14.98
N TYR A 85 -9.81 -6.94 15.57
CA TYR A 85 -8.54 -6.76 14.86
C TYR A 85 -7.81 -8.11 14.73
N GLY A 86 -7.30 -8.39 13.53
CA GLY A 86 -6.66 -9.67 13.22
C GLY A 86 -5.22 -9.80 13.73
N THR A 87 -4.54 -8.67 13.97
CA THR A 87 -3.16 -8.60 14.44
C THR A 87 -3.03 -7.62 15.59
N ASP A 88 -2.06 -7.87 16.46
CA ASP A 88 -1.61 -6.92 17.48
C ASP A 88 -1.04 -5.64 16.86
N GLU A 89 -0.31 -5.77 15.75
CA GLU A 89 0.25 -4.68 14.97
C GLU A 89 -0.82 -3.63 14.63
N ALA A 90 -1.91 -4.01 13.96
CA ALA A 90 -2.96 -3.06 13.61
C ALA A 90 -3.65 -2.44 14.85
N ALA A 91 -3.77 -3.21 15.94
CA ALA A 91 -4.36 -2.73 17.19
C ALA A 91 -3.44 -1.69 17.87
N PHE A 92 -2.13 -1.93 17.86
CA PHE A 92 -1.12 -1.02 18.44
C PHE A 92 -1.09 0.29 17.67
N ASP A 93 -1.08 0.17 16.34
CA ASP A 93 -1.10 1.27 15.40
C ASP A 93 -2.35 2.16 15.57
N GLN A 94 -3.55 1.54 15.66
CA GLN A 94 -4.78 2.27 15.95
C GLN A 94 -4.76 2.91 17.35
N TYR A 95 -4.25 2.22 18.36
CA TYR A 95 -4.16 2.74 19.72
C TYR A 95 -3.17 3.89 19.84
N ALA A 96 -2.02 3.79 19.16
CA ALA A 96 -1.02 4.83 19.07
C ALA A 96 -1.60 6.09 18.41
N ALA A 97 -2.38 5.93 17.33
CA ALA A 97 -3.08 7.05 16.72
C ALA A 97 -4.10 7.69 17.68
N LEU A 98 -4.82 6.88 18.46
CA LEU A 98 -5.75 7.38 19.48
C LEU A 98 -5.00 8.22 20.53
N LEU A 99 -3.89 7.70 21.07
CA LEU A 99 -3.04 8.43 22.02
C LEU A 99 -2.53 9.75 21.43
N ALA A 100 -1.97 9.70 20.22
CA ALA A 100 -1.46 10.88 19.52
C ALA A 100 -2.56 11.92 19.25
N SER A 101 -3.79 11.48 18.92
CA SER A 101 -4.94 12.38 18.74
C SER A 101 -5.35 13.13 20.03
N HIS A 102 -4.95 12.60 21.19
CA HIS A 102 -5.10 13.21 22.51
C HIS A 102 -3.81 13.85 23.03
N TRP A 103 -2.83 14.11 22.15
CA TRP A 103 -1.54 14.72 22.49
C TRP A 103 -0.68 13.89 23.47
N HIS A 104 -0.92 12.58 23.56
CA HIS A 104 -0.07 11.66 24.30
C HIS A 104 0.95 11.01 23.37
N ASN A 105 2.23 11.00 23.76
CA ASN A 105 3.29 10.34 23.00
C ASN A 105 3.13 8.82 23.08
N PRO A 106 2.83 8.11 21.97
CA PRO A 106 2.58 6.67 22.00
C PRO A 106 3.78 5.84 22.45
N TYR A 107 5.00 6.30 22.18
CA TYR A 107 6.24 5.59 22.53
C TYR A 107 6.49 5.50 24.04
N LEU A 108 5.80 6.32 24.85
CA LEU A 108 5.87 6.28 26.31
C LEU A 108 4.80 5.38 26.95
N ALA A 109 3.84 4.88 26.18
CA ALA A 109 2.71 4.10 26.66
C ALA A 109 2.88 2.60 26.38
N SER A 110 2.30 1.76 27.24
CA SER A 110 2.08 0.35 26.89
C SER A 110 0.92 0.24 25.91
N MET A 111 1.08 -0.64 24.92
CA MET A 111 0.06 -0.99 23.93
C MET A 111 -0.84 -2.12 24.40
N ALA A 112 -0.57 -2.76 25.55
CA ALA A 112 -1.38 -3.84 26.09
C ALA A 112 -2.91 -3.54 26.17
N PRO A 113 -3.36 -2.31 26.51
CA PRO A 113 -4.80 -2.01 26.53
C PRO A 113 -5.50 -2.18 25.18
N SER A 114 -4.75 -2.12 24.07
CA SER A 114 -5.31 -2.28 22.72
C SER A 114 -5.86 -3.68 22.45
N PHE A 115 -5.35 -4.71 23.13
CA PHE A 115 -5.81 -6.09 22.97
C PHE A 115 -7.28 -6.23 23.31
N ASP A 116 -7.67 -5.73 24.48
CA ASP A 116 -9.06 -5.77 24.95
C ASP A 116 -9.92 -4.76 24.18
N LEU A 117 -9.40 -3.55 23.96
CA LEU A 117 -10.12 -2.47 23.27
C LEU A 117 -10.54 -2.86 21.85
N TYR A 118 -9.67 -3.56 21.13
CA TYR A 118 -9.90 -3.99 19.74
C TYR A 118 -10.18 -5.50 19.59
N ARG A 119 -10.36 -6.19 20.72
CA ARG A 119 -10.73 -7.62 20.81
C ARG A 119 -9.78 -8.53 20.02
N VAL A 120 -8.49 -8.24 20.06
CA VAL A 120 -7.46 -9.00 19.34
C VAL A 120 -7.45 -10.44 19.88
N SER A 121 -7.54 -11.41 18.99
CA SER A 121 -7.41 -12.82 19.37
C SER A 121 -5.97 -13.13 19.81
N PRO A 122 -5.73 -13.99 20.81
CA PRO A 122 -4.38 -14.44 21.16
C PRO A 122 -3.58 -15.04 19.99
N ASN A 123 -4.25 -15.53 18.95
CA ASN A 123 -3.61 -16.01 17.73
C ASN A 123 -2.95 -14.89 16.90
N GLY A 124 -3.35 -13.63 17.13
CA GLY A 124 -2.80 -12.44 16.49
C GLY A 124 -1.72 -11.75 17.33
N TYR A 125 -1.31 -12.34 18.46
CA TYR A 125 -0.28 -11.76 19.33
C TYR A 125 1.12 -12.10 18.82
N THR A 126 2.02 -11.11 18.87
CA THR A 126 3.45 -11.30 18.70
C THR A 126 4.08 -11.63 20.05
N PHE A 127 4.80 -12.75 20.10
CA PHE A 127 5.48 -13.21 21.30
C PHE A 127 7.00 -12.98 21.20
N LEU A 128 7.59 -12.56 22.30
CA LEU A 128 9.03 -12.52 22.49
C LEU A 128 9.58 -13.93 22.68
N LEU A 129 10.92 -14.08 22.58
CA LEU A 129 11.59 -15.38 22.72
C LEU A 129 11.41 -16.04 24.11
N ASN A 130 11.07 -15.25 25.12
CA ASN A 130 10.75 -15.73 26.48
C ASN A 130 9.26 -16.10 26.64
N GLY A 131 8.46 -16.01 25.58
CA GLY A 131 7.02 -16.31 25.58
C GLY A 131 6.12 -15.19 26.11
N SER A 132 6.65 -14.04 26.52
CA SER A 132 5.80 -12.88 26.87
C SER A 132 5.32 -12.16 25.61
N VAL A 133 4.15 -11.53 25.68
CA VAL A 133 3.57 -10.76 24.58
C VAL A 133 4.31 -9.43 24.42
N VAL A 134 4.50 -8.97 23.17
CA VAL A 134 4.99 -7.62 22.90
C VAL A 134 3.93 -6.61 23.32
N ASP A 135 4.30 -5.56 24.04
CA ASP A 135 3.37 -4.52 24.49
C ASP A 135 3.87 -3.09 24.22
N LYS A 136 4.86 -2.95 23.32
CA LYS A 136 5.44 -1.67 22.94
C LYS A 136 5.27 -1.42 21.45
N LEU A 137 5.00 -0.15 21.11
CA LEU A 137 5.03 0.31 19.73
C LEU A 137 6.45 0.16 19.18
N SER A 138 6.57 -0.52 18.04
CA SER A 138 7.88 -0.86 17.44
C SER A 138 8.12 -0.18 16.10
N TYR A 139 7.16 0.63 15.60
CA TYR A 139 7.22 1.24 14.27
C TYR A 139 7.42 2.76 14.33
N PRO A 140 7.98 3.39 13.29
CA PRO A 140 8.12 4.83 13.23
C PRO A 140 6.77 5.53 13.03
N ALA A 141 6.72 6.84 13.26
CA ALA A 141 5.47 7.55 13.56
C ALA A 141 4.42 7.51 12.45
N LEU A 142 4.83 7.45 11.18
CA LEU A 142 3.88 7.44 10.07
C LEU A 142 3.08 6.13 10.02
N SER A 143 3.51 5.06 10.69
CA SER A 143 2.70 3.84 10.88
C SER A 143 1.34 4.14 11.48
N PHE A 144 1.27 5.03 12.48
CA PHE A 144 0.02 5.39 13.16
C PHE A 144 -0.56 6.75 12.75
N GLU A 145 0.26 7.70 12.30
CA GLU A 145 -0.25 9.03 11.89
C GLU A 145 -1.20 8.96 10.68
N LEU A 146 -1.06 7.93 9.84
CA LEU A 146 -1.96 7.70 8.71
C LEU A 146 -3.42 7.43 9.13
N TYR A 147 -3.66 7.07 10.39
CA TYR A 147 -5.01 6.85 10.93
C TYR A 147 -5.62 8.11 11.57
N LEU A 148 -4.81 9.13 11.88
CA LEU A 148 -5.30 10.37 12.52
C LEU A 148 -6.43 11.05 11.73
N PRO A 149 -6.38 11.15 10.39
CA PRO A 149 -7.50 11.72 9.63
C PRO A 149 -8.81 10.95 9.82
N LEU A 150 -8.75 9.61 9.95
CA LEU A 150 -9.93 8.80 10.19
C LEU A 150 -10.50 9.07 11.59
N LEU A 151 -9.65 9.17 12.60
CA LEU A 151 -10.05 9.51 13.97
C LEU A 151 -10.69 10.91 14.05
N TRP A 152 -10.13 11.90 13.35
CA TRP A 152 -10.70 13.25 13.30
C TRP A 152 -12.04 13.31 12.57
N LEU A 153 -12.29 12.39 11.64
CA LEU A 153 -13.60 12.20 10.99
C LEU A 153 -14.59 11.39 11.85
N GLY A 154 -14.21 11.01 13.07
CA GLY A 154 -15.05 10.23 14.00
C GLY A 154 -15.05 8.73 13.72
N ILE A 155 -14.15 8.24 12.86
CA ILE A 155 -14.03 6.81 12.56
C ILE A 155 -13.12 6.18 13.60
N HIS A 156 -13.73 5.72 14.70
CA HIS A 156 -13.04 5.08 15.82
C HIS A 156 -12.99 3.55 15.73
N PHE A 157 -13.68 2.97 14.75
CA PHE A 157 -13.76 1.51 14.54
C PHE A 157 -13.03 1.13 13.25
N GLN A 158 -12.18 0.09 13.32
CA GLN A 158 -11.49 -0.50 12.17
C GLN A 158 -10.63 0.49 11.35
N GLY A 159 -10.18 1.59 11.96
CA GLY A 159 -9.42 2.64 11.27
C GLY A 159 -8.16 2.10 10.58
N ALA A 160 -7.36 1.28 11.27
CA ALA A 160 -6.17 0.66 10.70
C ALA A 160 -6.49 -0.25 9.51
N VAL A 161 -7.53 -1.07 9.61
CA VAL A 161 -7.95 -1.96 8.51
C VAL A 161 -8.47 -1.15 7.32
N ILE A 162 -9.26 -0.10 7.56
CA ILE A 162 -9.73 0.82 6.52
C ILE A 162 -8.54 1.50 5.81
N ALA A 163 -7.54 1.95 6.56
CA ALA A 163 -6.33 2.53 5.99
C ALA A 163 -5.51 1.52 5.18
N ASN A 164 -5.38 0.27 5.64
CA ASN A 164 -4.73 -0.80 4.88
C ASN A 164 -5.45 -1.08 3.55
N ILE A 165 -6.79 -1.18 3.58
CA ILE A 165 -7.63 -1.34 2.39
C ILE A 165 -7.42 -0.17 1.42
N ALA A 166 -7.47 1.06 1.93
CA ALA A 166 -7.25 2.26 1.12
C ALA A 166 -5.85 2.27 0.50
N ALA A 167 -4.81 1.93 1.27
CA ALA A 167 -3.44 1.85 0.78
C ALA A 167 -3.27 0.76 -0.28
N TRP A 168 -3.93 -0.40 -0.15
CA TRP A 168 -3.91 -1.44 -1.18
C TRP A 168 -4.62 -1.00 -2.46
N VAL A 169 -5.76 -0.29 -2.34
CA VAL A 169 -6.45 0.30 -3.49
C VAL A 169 -5.55 1.32 -4.20
N VAL A 170 -4.92 2.22 -3.45
CA VAL A 170 -3.99 3.21 -4.01
C VAL A 170 -2.81 2.52 -4.68
N THR A 171 -2.20 1.52 -4.05
CA THR A 171 -1.13 0.67 -4.62
C THR A 171 -1.56 0.08 -5.96
N THR A 172 -2.74 -0.53 -6.02
CA THR A 172 -3.29 -1.14 -7.24
C THR A 172 -3.49 -0.12 -8.36
N VAL A 173 -4.08 1.03 -8.03
CA VAL A 173 -4.28 2.14 -8.97
C VAL A 173 -2.93 2.65 -9.48
N LEU A 174 -1.99 2.96 -8.59
CA LEU A 174 -0.65 3.44 -8.96
C LEU A 174 0.06 2.45 -9.88
N MET A 175 0.10 1.16 -9.55
CA MET A 175 0.70 0.14 -10.43
C MET A 175 0.04 0.12 -11.81
N PHE A 176 -1.30 0.19 -11.86
CA PHE A 176 -2.03 0.16 -13.13
C PHE A 176 -1.73 1.38 -14.01
N TRP A 177 -1.57 2.56 -13.41
CA TRP A 177 -1.24 3.79 -14.13
C TRP A 177 0.24 3.88 -14.53
N MET A 178 1.14 3.49 -13.64
CA MET A 178 2.59 3.59 -13.80
C MET A 178 3.15 2.56 -14.79
N LEU A 179 2.55 1.38 -14.88
CA LEU A 179 3.04 0.32 -15.76
C LEU A 179 2.56 0.49 -17.22
N PRO A 180 3.39 0.06 -18.18
CA PRO A 180 3.02 -0.05 -19.59
C PRO A 180 1.69 -0.80 -19.80
N ARG A 181 0.94 -0.40 -20.84
CA ARG A 181 -0.42 -0.93 -21.10
C ARG A 181 -0.47 -2.46 -21.21
N ASN A 182 0.56 -3.08 -21.79
CA ASN A 182 0.69 -4.53 -21.91
C ASN A 182 0.89 -5.25 -20.57
N LEU A 183 1.35 -4.54 -19.53
CA LEU A 183 1.55 -5.09 -18.20
C LEU A 183 0.36 -4.88 -17.24
N ARG A 184 -0.57 -3.98 -17.58
CA ARG A 184 -1.75 -3.68 -16.76
C ARG A 184 -2.61 -4.89 -16.38
N PRO A 185 -2.83 -5.90 -17.25
CA PRO A 185 -3.57 -7.10 -16.85
C PRO A 185 -2.92 -7.84 -15.67
N TYR A 186 -1.59 -7.88 -15.62
CA TYR A 186 -0.87 -8.54 -14.52
C TYR A 186 -1.04 -7.81 -13.19
N VAL A 187 -1.16 -6.48 -13.22
CA VAL A 187 -1.51 -5.69 -12.02
C VAL A 187 -2.82 -6.15 -11.43
N LEU A 188 -3.85 -6.30 -12.26
CA LEU A 188 -5.19 -6.72 -11.83
C LEU A 188 -5.20 -8.14 -11.25
N ILE A 189 -4.37 -9.03 -11.81
CA ILE A 189 -4.20 -10.40 -11.35
C ILE A 189 -3.51 -10.41 -9.98
N VAL A 190 -2.35 -9.74 -9.86
CA VAL A 190 -1.56 -9.67 -8.63
C VAL A 190 -2.35 -8.98 -7.52
N ALA A 191 -3.05 -7.89 -7.82
CA ALA A 191 -3.90 -7.16 -6.87
C ALA A 191 -5.03 -8.02 -6.28
N SER A 192 -5.40 -9.10 -6.96
CA SER A 192 -6.47 -10.02 -6.57
C SER A 192 -5.97 -11.33 -5.94
N PHE A 193 -4.66 -11.48 -5.73
CA PHE A 193 -4.14 -12.68 -5.06
C PHE A 193 -4.63 -12.76 -3.62
N SER A 194 -5.11 -13.95 -3.24
CA SER A 194 -5.72 -14.23 -1.94
C SER A 194 -4.89 -13.73 -0.76
N VAL A 195 -3.57 -13.94 -0.82
CA VAL A 195 -2.66 -13.55 0.26
C VAL A 195 -2.67 -12.04 0.50
N TYR A 196 -2.60 -11.23 -0.57
CA TYR A 196 -2.52 -9.78 -0.43
C TYR A 196 -3.85 -9.15 -0.01
N ILE A 197 -4.96 -9.61 -0.58
CA ILE A 197 -6.28 -9.12 -0.19
C ILE A 197 -6.63 -9.53 1.25
N ALA A 198 -6.20 -10.73 1.68
CA ALA A 198 -6.37 -11.19 3.06
C ALA A 198 -5.50 -10.39 4.03
N TYR A 199 -4.27 -10.05 3.66
CA TYR A 199 -3.39 -9.21 4.47
C TYR A 199 -3.95 -7.81 4.66
N ALA A 200 -4.48 -7.19 3.60
CA ALA A 200 -5.06 -5.85 3.68
C ALA A 200 -6.24 -5.80 4.67
N VAL A 201 -7.17 -6.76 4.61
CA VAL A 201 -8.32 -6.79 5.54
C VAL A 201 -7.98 -7.38 6.91
N GLY A 202 -6.98 -8.27 6.97
CA GLY A 202 -6.58 -8.98 8.18
C GLY A 202 -5.76 -8.14 9.15
N GLY A 203 -5.43 -6.89 8.81
CA GLY A 203 -4.68 -5.98 9.68
C GLY A 203 -3.16 -6.07 9.52
N VAL A 204 -2.64 -6.63 8.42
CA VAL A 204 -1.19 -6.58 8.14
C VAL A 204 -0.84 -5.21 7.58
N THR A 205 -0.10 -4.41 8.34
CA THR A 205 0.11 -2.97 8.03
C THR A 205 1.13 -2.74 6.91
N ASP A 206 1.74 -3.80 6.36
CA ASP A 206 2.62 -3.72 5.19
C ASP A 206 1.96 -3.02 4.00
N ALA A 207 0.64 -3.10 3.86
CA ALA A 207 -0.09 -2.39 2.82
C ALA A 207 0.14 -0.88 2.82
N LEU A 208 0.42 -0.26 3.98
CA LEU A 208 0.54 1.18 4.15
C LEU A 208 1.78 1.78 3.51
N PHE A 209 2.91 1.06 3.52
CA PHE A 209 4.15 1.59 2.95
C PHE A 209 4.25 1.36 1.44
N LEU A 210 3.43 0.48 0.86
CA LEU A 210 3.51 0.11 -0.56
C LEU A 210 3.23 1.26 -1.53
N PRO A 211 2.22 2.14 -1.35
CA PRO A 211 2.04 3.30 -2.22
C PRO A 211 3.29 4.17 -2.26
N PHE A 212 3.91 4.36 -1.10
CA PHE A 212 5.11 5.16 -0.96
C PHE A 212 6.31 4.51 -1.65
N LEU A 213 6.49 3.21 -1.43
CA LEU A 213 7.57 2.46 -2.05
C LEU A 213 7.44 2.37 -3.58
N LEU A 214 6.22 2.24 -4.11
CA LEU A 214 5.97 2.27 -5.55
C LEU A 214 6.34 3.62 -6.17
N ILE A 215 5.95 4.73 -5.54
CA ILE A 215 6.33 6.07 -5.99
C ILE A 215 7.86 6.25 -5.88
N ALA A 216 8.48 5.72 -4.84
CA ALA A 216 9.92 5.76 -4.65
C ALA A 216 10.69 5.02 -5.77
N ALA A 217 10.20 3.84 -6.14
CA ALA A 217 10.76 3.00 -7.19
C ALA A 217 10.42 3.51 -8.61
N TYR A 218 9.34 4.27 -8.78
CA TYR A 218 8.93 4.74 -10.09
C TYR A 218 9.91 5.79 -10.64
N GLN A 219 10.63 5.42 -11.70
CA GLN A 219 11.60 6.28 -12.39
C GLN A 219 12.71 6.84 -11.47
N TRP A 220 13.10 6.07 -10.46
CA TRP A 220 14.14 6.43 -9.50
C TRP A 220 15.51 6.71 -10.17
N ASP A 221 15.81 5.97 -11.25
CA ASP A 221 16.97 6.11 -12.15
C ASP A 221 17.08 7.50 -12.81
N ARG A 222 16.00 8.27 -12.80
CA ARG A 222 15.94 9.62 -13.39
C ARG A 222 16.25 10.74 -12.41
N PHE A 223 16.43 10.43 -11.12
CA PHE A 223 16.79 11.41 -10.10
C PHE A 223 18.06 12.16 -10.50
N GLY A 224 18.07 13.49 -10.60
CA GLY A 224 19.31 14.23 -10.91
C GLY A 224 19.89 14.00 -12.33
N SER A 225 19.16 13.34 -13.24
CA SER A 225 19.66 13.01 -14.59
C SER A 225 19.64 14.18 -15.60
N GLY A 226 19.44 15.42 -15.15
CA GLY A 226 19.44 16.60 -16.04
C GLY A 226 18.38 16.54 -17.15
N ASP A 227 18.61 17.25 -18.25
CA ASP A 227 17.73 17.39 -19.43
C ASP A 227 17.81 16.21 -20.43
N LYS A 228 18.54 15.13 -20.10
CA LYS A 228 18.75 13.97 -20.99
C LYS A 228 17.45 13.24 -21.37
N TYR A 229 16.38 13.44 -20.59
CA TYR A 229 15.04 12.87 -20.78
C TYR A 229 13.97 13.96 -21.04
N LYS A 230 14.29 14.97 -21.86
CA LYS A 230 13.37 16.06 -22.27
C LYS A 230 12.11 15.61 -23.03
N SER A 231 12.01 14.34 -23.43
CA SER A 231 10.93 13.84 -24.30
C SER A 231 9.62 13.52 -23.57
N ILE A 232 9.55 13.63 -22.24
CA ILE A 232 8.30 13.40 -21.49
C ILE A 232 7.81 14.72 -20.90
N PRO A 233 6.61 15.21 -21.30
CA PRO A 233 6.04 16.46 -20.81
C PRO A 233 5.44 16.25 -19.41
N THR A 234 6.25 15.95 -18.40
CA THR A 234 5.78 15.92 -17.01
C THR A 234 6.08 17.25 -16.34
N LYS A 235 5.06 18.12 -16.29
CA LYS A 235 5.02 19.37 -15.52
C LYS A 235 5.29 19.17 -14.01
N ILE A 236 5.23 17.94 -13.52
CA ILE A 236 5.51 17.58 -12.13
C ILE A 236 6.99 17.20 -12.02
N LYS A 237 7.72 17.82 -11.08
CA LYS A 237 9.11 17.50 -10.76
C LYS A 237 9.22 16.16 -10.02
N TRP A 238 8.81 15.05 -10.68
CA TRP A 238 8.90 13.66 -10.18
C TRP A 238 10.29 13.31 -9.63
N LYS A 239 11.32 14.01 -10.11
CA LYS A 239 12.70 13.94 -9.64
C LYS A 239 12.85 14.08 -8.13
N TRP A 240 11.95 14.75 -7.40
CA TRP A 240 12.08 14.89 -5.94
C TRP A 240 11.10 14.02 -5.15
N LEU A 241 10.04 13.53 -5.80
CA LEU A 241 9.02 12.70 -5.15
C LEU A 241 9.56 11.31 -4.81
N GLY A 242 10.39 10.72 -5.67
CA GLY A 242 11.00 9.41 -5.43
C GLY A 242 11.67 9.28 -4.05
N PRO A 243 12.74 10.06 -3.76
CA PRO A 243 13.41 9.97 -2.47
C PRO A 243 12.50 10.40 -1.30
N LEU A 244 11.64 11.41 -1.48
CA LEU A 244 10.74 11.85 -0.42
C LEU A 244 9.79 10.72 0.01
N PHE A 245 9.21 10.02 -0.96
CA PHE A 245 8.31 8.90 -0.71
C PHE A 245 9.06 7.65 -0.22
N LEU A 246 10.35 7.49 -0.55
CA LEU A 246 11.17 6.49 0.15
C LEU A 246 11.26 6.80 1.65
N GLY A 247 11.49 8.07 2.00
CA GLY A 247 11.46 8.53 3.38
C GLY A 247 10.14 8.23 4.10
N PHE A 248 9.01 8.49 3.43
CA PHE A 248 7.70 8.13 3.98
C PHE A 248 7.51 6.61 4.13
N ALA A 249 7.97 5.80 3.17
CA ALA A 249 7.94 4.34 3.32
C ALA A 249 8.76 3.88 4.54
N MET A 250 9.93 4.49 4.76
CA MET A 250 10.78 4.24 5.93
C MET A 250 10.12 4.68 7.24
N ALA A 251 9.30 5.74 7.20
CA ALA A 251 8.59 6.25 8.36
C ALA A 251 7.36 5.41 8.72
N VAL A 252 6.90 4.55 7.82
CA VAL A 252 5.85 3.56 8.10
C VAL A 252 6.46 2.27 8.64
N LYS A 253 7.47 1.71 7.96
CA LYS A 253 8.04 0.40 8.33
C LYS A 253 9.53 0.27 8.01
N GLN A 254 10.27 -0.41 8.89
CA GLN A 254 11.72 -0.60 8.74
C GLN A 254 12.12 -1.48 7.56
N ASN A 255 11.20 -2.29 7.03
CA ASN A 255 11.44 -3.18 5.89
C ASN A 255 11.96 -2.46 4.64
N SER A 256 11.73 -1.14 4.53
CA SER A 256 12.22 -0.31 3.43
C SER A 256 13.62 0.29 3.67
N TRP A 257 14.18 0.21 4.89
CA TRP A 257 15.47 0.81 5.22
C TRP A 257 16.65 0.29 4.38
N PRO A 258 16.75 -1.02 4.04
CA PRO A 258 17.82 -1.49 3.15
C PRO A 258 17.81 -0.80 1.78
N ILE A 259 16.63 -0.44 1.27
CA ILE A 259 16.47 0.22 -0.03
C ILE A 259 17.06 1.63 0.00
N ALA A 260 16.97 2.32 1.14
CA ALA A 260 17.56 3.65 1.33
C ALA A 260 19.09 3.64 1.30
N GLY A 261 19.75 2.52 1.63
CA GLY A 261 21.18 2.35 1.43
C GLY A 261 21.54 1.97 0.00
N LEU A 262 20.75 1.09 -0.63
CA LEU A 262 21.05 0.57 -1.97
C LEU A 262 20.84 1.59 -3.08
N ILE A 263 19.77 2.39 -3.04
CA ILE A 263 19.47 3.34 -4.12
C ILE A 263 20.59 4.38 -4.32
N PRO A 264 21.12 5.05 -3.27
CA PRO A 264 22.24 5.97 -3.44
C PRO A 264 23.47 5.32 -4.09
N ILE A 265 23.78 4.06 -3.73
CA ILE A 265 24.90 3.31 -4.32
C ILE A 265 24.63 3.08 -5.81
N CYS A 266 23.44 2.62 -6.17
CA CYS A 266 23.09 2.41 -7.58
C CYS A 266 23.12 3.72 -8.38
N LEU A 267 22.69 4.86 -7.81
CA LEU A 267 22.78 6.16 -8.46
C LEU A 267 24.22 6.59 -8.72
N VAL A 268 25.17 6.22 -7.85
CA VAL A 268 26.61 6.42 -8.07
C VAL A 268 27.07 5.57 -9.27
N ILE A 269 26.74 4.28 -9.28
CA ILE A 269 27.11 3.34 -10.35
C ILE A 269 26.54 3.78 -11.70
N GLU A 270 25.25 4.14 -11.75
CA GLU A 270 24.60 4.66 -12.96
C GLU A 270 25.25 5.95 -13.45
N SER A 271 25.63 6.85 -12.54
CA SER A 271 26.30 8.10 -12.92
C SER A 271 27.66 7.83 -13.58
N LEU A 272 28.41 6.83 -13.10
CA LEU A 272 29.66 6.41 -13.71
C LEU A 272 29.44 5.78 -15.09
N HIS A 273 28.44 4.92 -15.25
CA HIS A 273 28.06 4.36 -16.55
C HIS A 273 27.61 5.42 -17.56
N ASP A 274 27.01 6.51 -17.08
CA ASP A 274 26.63 7.67 -17.88
C ASP A 274 27.81 8.58 -18.28
N GLY A 275 29.05 8.23 -17.90
CA GLY A 275 30.26 8.99 -18.17
C GLY A 275 30.46 10.21 -17.25
N ARG A 276 29.71 10.30 -16.14
CA ARG A 276 29.89 11.37 -15.14
C ARG A 276 31.06 11.05 -14.23
N SER A 277 31.59 12.08 -13.58
CA SER A 277 32.65 11.90 -12.58
C SER A 277 32.13 11.19 -11.32
N TYR A 278 33.03 10.50 -10.63
CA TYR A 278 32.74 9.85 -9.34
C TYR A 278 32.16 10.84 -8.30
N ARG A 279 32.68 12.08 -8.28
CA ARG A 279 32.20 13.15 -7.39
C ARG A 279 30.75 13.53 -7.67
N GLU A 280 30.35 13.60 -8.94
CA GLU A 280 28.96 13.89 -9.33
C GLU A 280 28.03 12.73 -8.94
N GLY A 281 28.47 11.49 -9.12
CA GLY A 281 27.74 10.30 -8.68
C GLY A 281 27.48 10.30 -7.17
N ILE A 282 28.53 10.52 -6.36
CA ILE A 282 28.40 10.64 -4.90
C ILE A 282 27.45 11.77 -4.52
N THR A 283 27.61 12.94 -5.12
CA THR A 283 26.77 14.10 -4.82
C THR A 283 25.29 13.80 -5.12
N ARG A 284 25.02 13.07 -6.21
CA ARG A 284 23.67 12.62 -6.58
C ARG A 284 23.10 11.63 -5.56
N GLY A 285 23.88 10.62 -5.16
CA GLY A 285 23.47 9.65 -4.13
C GLY A 285 23.21 10.30 -2.78
N LEU A 286 24.09 11.19 -2.31
CA LEU A 286 23.93 11.92 -1.05
C LEU A 286 22.71 12.84 -1.06
N LYS A 287 22.43 13.53 -2.19
CA LYS A 287 21.21 14.34 -2.32
C LYS A 287 19.95 13.48 -2.22
N TYR A 288 19.93 12.33 -2.89
CA TYR A 288 18.80 11.40 -2.80
C TYR A 288 18.59 10.96 -1.35
N PHE A 289 19.65 10.49 -0.69
CA PHE A 289 19.61 10.06 0.70
C PHE A 289 19.15 11.17 1.65
N ALA A 290 19.66 12.39 1.50
CA ALA A 290 19.28 13.52 2.35
C ALA A 290 17.78 13.85 2.25
N ILE A 291 17.17 13.70 1.07
CA ILE A 291 15.73 13.94 0.90
C ILE A 291 14.91 12.79 1.48
N ALA A 292 15.35 11.54 1.29
CA ALA A 292 14.71 10.39 1.94
C ALA A 292 14.78 10.51 3.46
N LEU A 293 15.93 10.91 4.01
CA LEU A 293 16.08 11.20 5.43
C LEU A 293 15.14 12.32 5.88
N GLY A 294 14.98 13.39 5.09
CA GLY A 294 14.01 14.44 5.36
C GLY A 294 12.56 13.93 5.41
N GLY A 295 12.17 13.08 4.45
CA GLY A 295 10.85 12.44 4.44
C GLY A 295 10.63 11.51 5.63
N PHE A 296 11.67 10.76 6.03
CA PHE A 296 11.63 9.90 7.21
C PHE A 296 11.50 10.71 8.50
N LEU A 297 12.30 11.76 8.64
CA LEU A 297 12.33 12.58 9.85
C LEU A 297 11.08 13.44 10.02
N LEU A 298 10.40 13.84 8.94
CA LEU A 298 9.24 14.74 9.01
C LEU A 298 8.15 14.27 9.99
N PRO A 299 7.62 13.04 9.92
CA PRO A 299 6.64 12.53 10.90
C PRO A 299 7.30 12.13 12.23
N ASN A 300 8.59 11.81 12.26
CA ASN A 300 9.25 11.25 13.45
C ASN A 300 9.83 12.31 14.40
N ILE A 301 10.24 13.47 13.89
CA ILE A 301 10.89 14.55 14.67
C ILE A 301 10.10 14.93 15.95
N PRO A 302 8.76 15.10 15.91
CA PRO A 302 8.02 15.48 17.12
C PRO A 302 8.22 14.47 18.26
N TYR A 303 8.22 13.18 17.96
CA TYR A 303 8.37 12.11 18.94
C TYR A 303 9.82 11.91 19.39
N ILE A 304 10.77 12.04 18.45
CA ILE A 304 12.21 12.02 18.75
C ILE A 304 12.56 13.14 19.73
N ILE A 305 12.08 14.37 19.50
CA ILE A 305 12.37 15.50 20.40
C ILE A 305 11.70 15.31 21.76
N ALA A 306 10.45 14.84 21.77
CA ALA A 306 9.68 14.69 23.01
C ALA A 306 10.22 13.56 23.91
N ALA A 307 10.70 12.45 23.33
CA ALA A 307 11.23 11.32 24.08
C ALA A 307 12.28 10.51 23.29
N PRO A 308 13.53 11.01 23.16
CA PRO A 308 14.54 10.40 22.29
C PRO A 308 14.93 8.95 22.64
N SER A 309 14.80 8.56 23.92
CA SER A 309 15.12 7.20 24.38
C SER A 309 13.96 6.22 24.22
N ALA A 310 12.75 6.73 23.97
CA ALA A 310 11.55 5.92 23.81
C ALA A 310 11.23 5.66 22.33
N TRP A 311 11.56 6.61 21.46
CA TRP A 311 11.55 6.45 20.01
C TRP A 311 12.73 5.58 19.54
#